data_AF-A0A941B7P2-F1
#
_entry.id   AF-A0A941B7P2-F1
#
_cell.length_a   1.000
_cell.length_b   1.000
_cell.length_c   1.000
_cell.angle_alpha   90.00
_cell.angle_beta   90.00
_cell.angle_gamma   90.00
#
_symmetry.space_group_name_H-M   'P 1'
#
loop_
_entity.id
_entity.type
_entity.pdbx_description
1 polymer ?
#
loop_
_entity_poly.entity_id
_entity_poly.type
_entity_poly.pdbx_seq_one_letter_code
_entity_poly.pdbx_strand_id
1 'polypeptide(L)'
;MPDAQHPIAFLDCETTHLDAEIGEVWEVAVILREQEDGGQPVDTEFVWQFAVDEAAADPEALRIGRFRERHVVDPTCGAAWTGPGPVIPLSRESAIDAIVYVLSGAVLVGSNPGFDDRHLRKLLGPGGAHWHYRPYDIVQLAAAKIGVRSAGPLPWRAHVLSRAVGVEPPAPEVAHTALGDARWARDVHDAVMVRERFPMSWEGRARHAIGMYTQAAIELEDTRRDLAASTAAIERVRRLCELTIAASVRVQAIDQARDTLTALDGTSRPVNADTEGNPGRGNL
;
A
#
# COMPACT_ATOMS: atom_id res chain seq x y z
N MET A 1 15.57 2.16 -9.70
CA MET A 1 14.22 2.38 -10.27
C MET A 1 13.82 3.78 -9.82
N PRO A 2 13.34 4.68 -10.70
CA PRO A 2 12.66 5.87 -10.20
C PRO A 2 11.53 5.40 -9.26
N ASP A 3 11.34 6.04 -8.11
CA ASP A 3 10.27 5.71 -7.18
C ASP A 3 8.95 5.76 -7.94
N ALA A 4 8.34 4.59 -8.17
CA ALA A 4 7.03 4.51 -8.77
C ALA A 4 6.06 5.21 -7.82
N GLN A 5 5.53 6.35 -8.22
CA GLN A 5 4.63 7.12 -7.41
C GLN A 5 3.35 6.30 -7.21
N HIS A 6 2.99 6.02 -5.96
CA HIS A 6 1.76 5.29 -5.64
C HIS A 6 0.54 6.00 -6.26
N PRO A 7 -0.42 5.27 -6.85
CA PRO A 7 -1.70 5.84 -7.23
C PRO A 7 -2.40 6.49 -6.03
N ILE A 8 -3.21 7.50 -6.27
CA ILE A 8 -4.01 8.15 -5.22
C ILE A 8 -5.46 7.75 -5.43
N ALA A 9 -6.13 7.28 -4.38
CA ALA A 9 -7.55 6.94 -4.42
C ALA A 9 -8.32 7.91 -3.52
N PHE A 10 -9.08 8.81 -4.14
CA PHE A 10 -10.05 9.63 -3.40
C PHE A 10 -11.28 8.79 -3.13
N LEU A 11 -11.55 8.53 -1.87
CA LEU A 11 -12.50 7.52 -1.41
C LEU A 11 -13.52 8.14 -0.47
N ASP A 12 -14.77 7.71 -0.62
CA ASP A 12 -15.83 7.92 0.37
C ASP A 12 -16.80 6.71 0.33
N CYS A 13 -17.39 6.39 1.48
CA CYS A 13 -18.37 5.33 1.64
C CYS A 13 -19.65 5.83 2.31
N GLU A 14 -20.80 5.41 1.78
CA GLU A 14 -22.06 5.53 2.50
C GLU A 14 -22.36 4.24 3.26
N THR A 15 -22.78 4.40 4.51
CA THR A 15 -22.91 3.31 5.47
C THR A 15 -24.27 3.32 6.13
N THR A 16 -24.71 2.16 6.62
CA THR A 16 -25.98 2.03 7.35
C THR A 16 -25.86 2.36 8.83
N HIS A 17 -24.65 2.60 9.35
CA HIS A 17 -24.39 2.95 10.76
C HIS A 17 -23.00 3.59 10.89
N LEU A 18 -22.78 4.38 11.96
CA LEU A 18 -21.47 4.95 12.28
C LEU A 18 -20.43 3.94 12.83
N ASP A 19 -20.87 2.73 13.18
CA ASP A 19 -20.03 1.71 13.79
C ASP A 19 -19.83 0.60 12.77
N ALA A 20 -18.60 0.40 12.33
CA ALA A 20 -18.27 -0.60 11.33
C ALA A 20 -18.62 -2.02 11.79
N GLU A 21 -18.62 -2.32 13.10
CA GLU A 21 -19.00 -3.65 13.57
C GLU A 21 -20.50 -3.93 13.34
N ILE A 22 -21.34 -2.89 13.39
CA ILE A 22 -22.81 -2.98 13.22
C ILE A 22 -23.19 -2.72 11.76
N GLY A 23 -22.80 -1.58 11.22
CA GLY A 23 -23.20 -1.08 9.91
C GLY A 23 -22.59 -1.83 8.75
N GLU A 24 -23.25 -1.70 7.61
CA GLU A 24 -22.80 -2.20 6.32
C GLU A 24 -22.52 -1.02 5.38
N VAL A 25 -21.54 -1.19 4.50
CA VAL A 25 -21.33 -0.28 3.38
C VAL A 25 -22.37 -0.59 2.31
N TRP A 26 -23.10 0.42 1.87
CA TRP A 26 -24.09 0.26 0.79
C TRP A 26 -23.71 1.04 -0.48
N GLU A 27 -22.81 2.02 -0.40
CA GLU A 27 -22.23 2.72 -1.55
C GLU A 27 -20.74 2.95 -1.33
N VAL A 28 -19.92 2.70 -2.37
CA VAL A 28 -18.48 2.97 -2.40
C VAL A 28 -18.20 3.78 -3.64
N ALA A 29 -17.52 4.92 -3.49
CA ALA A 29 -16.99 5.66 -4.63
C ALA A 29 -15.49 5.84 -4.53
N VAL A 30 -14.81 5.62 -5.65
CA VAL A 30 -13.36 5.81 -5.78
C VAL A 30 -13.08 6.66 -7.00
N ILE A 31 -12.28 7.70 -6.83
CA ILE A 31 -11.60 8.39 -7.93
C ILE A 31 -10.14 7.95 -7.87
N LEU A 32 -9.74 7.06 -8.77
CA LEU A 32 -8.37 6.62 -8.89
C LEU A 32 -7.61 7.60 -9.77
N ARG A 33 -6.59 8.23 -9.19
CA ARG A 33 -5.65 9.08 -9.89
C ARG A 33 -4.36 8.33 -10.15
N GLU A 34 -4.07 8.13 -11.43
CA GLU A 34 -2.85 7.53 -11.92
C GLU A 34 -1.94 8.61 -12.51
N GLN A 35 -0.63 8.51 -12.22
CA GLN A 35 0.36 9.41 -12.80
C GLN A 35 0.83 8.82 -14.14
N GLU A 36 0.64 9.57 -15.22
CA GLU A 36 1.30 9.24 -16.48
C GLU A 36 2.71 9.84 -16.52
N ASP A 37 3.69 9.06 -16.99
CA ASP A 37 5.08 9.48 -17.06
C ASP A 37 5.23 10.73 -17.96
N GLY A 38 5.49 11.89 -17.34
CA GLY A 38 5.57 13.19 -18.03
C GLY A 38 4.23 13.77 -18.50
N GLY A 39 3.11 13.16 -18.12
CA GLY A 39 1.75 13.57 -18.48
C GLY A 39 1.00 14.33 -17.38
N GLN A 40 -0.24 14.71 -17.67
CA GLN A 40 -1.19 15.14 -16.64
C GLN A 40 -1.75 13.89 -15.94
N PRO A 41 -2.00 13.94 -14.63
CA PRO A 41 -2.66 12.83 -13.94
C PRO A 41 -4.03 12.55 -14.57
N VAL A 42 -4.38 11.26 -14.65
CA VAL A 42 -5.68 10.80 -15.17
C VAL A 42 -6.52 10.32 -13.99
N ASP A 43 -7.74 10.85 -13.90
CA ASP A 43 -8.73 10.45 -12.90
C ASP A 43 -9.76 9.51 -13.52
N THR A 44 -9.93 8.33 -12.93
CA THR A 44 -10.98 7.37 -13.28
C THR A 44 -11.95 7.20 -12.11
N GLU A 45 -13.24 7.39 -12.37
CA GLU A 45 -14.28 7.31 -11.35
C GLU A 45 -14.97 5.93 -11.35
N PHE A 46 -15.13 5.36 -10.17
CA PHE A 46 -15.83 4.11 -9.94
C PHE A 46 -16.87 4.30 -8.84
N VAL A 47 -18.05 3.72 -9.02
CA VAL A 47 -19.09 3.70 -8.00
C VAL A 47 -19.73 2.32 -7.96
N TRP A 48 -19.85 1.76 -6.77
CA TRP A 48 -20.55 0.51 -6.52
C TRP A 48 -21.61 0.72 -5.44
N GLN A 49 -22.74 0.06 -5.58
CA GLN A 49 -23.69 -0.12 -4.50
C GLN A 49 -23.82 -1.60 -4.13
N PHE A 50 -24.15 -1.87 -2.88
CA PHE A 50 -24.32 -3.21 -2.33
C PHE A 50 -25.73 -3.40 -1.78
N ALA A 51 -26.32 -4.57 -1.98
CA ALA A 51 -27.49 -4.98 -1.19
C ALA A 51 -27.04 -5.17 0.27
N VAL A 52 -27.84 -4.67 1.21
CA VAL A 52 -27.55 -4.65 2.64
C VAL A 52 -28.77 -5.08 3.45
N ASP A 53 -28.54 -5.66 4.62
CA ASP A 53 -29.60 -5.91 5.61
C ASP A 53 -29.80 -4.66 6.47
N GLU A 54 -31.03 -4.14 6.47
CA GLU A 54 -31.38 -2.92 7.18
C GLU A 54 -31.82 -3.17 8.63
N ALA A 55 -31.89 -4.43 9.09
CA ALA A 55 -32.40 -4.78 10.42
C ALA A 55 -31.66 -4.07 11.57
N ALA A 56 -30.37 -3.81 11.41
CA ALA A 56 -29.51 -3.13 12.39
C ALA A 56 -29.11 -1.71 11.94
N ALA A 57 -29.70 -1.19 10.86
CA ALA A 57 -29.35 0.13 10.34
C ALA A 57 -29.79 1.25 11.29
N ASP A 58 -28.96 2.28 11.41
CA ASP A 58 -29.33 3.55 12.04
C ASP A 58 -30.23 4.33 11.06
N PRO A 59 -31.50 4.64 11.42
CA PRO A 59 -32.38 5.42 10.56
C PRO A 59 -31.81 6.78 10.17
N GLU A 60 -30.99 7.39 11.03
CA GLU A 60 -30.38 8.68 10.74
C GLU A 60 -29.28 8.57 9.68
N ALA A 61 -28.47 7.51 9.72
CA ALA A 61 -27.47 7.24 8.70
C ALA A 61 -28.13 7.03 7.32
N LEU A 62 -29.19 6.21 7.26
CA LEU A 62 -29.96 5.98 6.03
C LEU A 62 -30.60 7.28 5.50
N ARG A 63 -31.07 8.15 6.40
CA ARG A 63 -31.67 9.44 6.04
C ARG A 63 -30.63 10.42 5.49
N ILE A 64 -29.46 10.52 6.13
CA ILE A 64 -28.36 11.41 5.70
C ILE A 64 -27.89 11.01 4.29
N GLY A 65 -27.59 9.73 4.09
CA GLY A 65 -27.16 9.19 2.80
C GLY A 65 -28.28 9.05 1.76
N ARG A 66 -29.54 9.36 2.12
CA ARG A 66 -30.73 9.22 1.25
C ARG A 66 -30.88 7.81 0.66
N PHE A 67 -30.61 6.78 1.47
CA PHE A 67 -30.61 5.38 1.05
C PHE A 67 -31.90 4.99 0.32
N ARG A 68 -33.07 5.36 0.87
CA ARG A 68 -34.39 5.03 0.31
C ARG A 68 -34.69 5.65 -1.05
N GLU A 69 -33.96 6.71 -1.40
CA GLU A 69 -34.13 7.43 -2.66
C GLU A 69 -33.11 6.98 -3.71
N ARG A 70 -31.93 6.52 -3.29
CA ARG A 70 -30.76 6.32 -4.16
C ARG A 70 -30.32 4.87 -4.33
N HIS A 71 -30.70 3.98 -3.43
CA HIS A 71 -30.30 2.58 -3.48
C HIS A 71 -31.08 1.85 -4.59
N VAL A 72 -30.36 1.30 -5.56
CA VAL A 72 -30.94 0.68 -6.77
C VAL A 72 -30.60 -0.81 -6.93
N VAL A 73 -29.89 -1.39 -5.95
CA VAL A 73 -29.39 -2.77 -6.08
C VAL A 73 -30.49 -3.77 -5.81
N ASP A 74 -30.72 -4.68 -6.76
CA ASP A 74 -31.56 -5.84 -6.55
C ASP A 74 -30.91 -6.78 -5.50
N PRO A 75 -31.61 -7.13 -4.40
CA PRO A 75 -31.09 -8.03 -3.38
C PRO A 75 -30.62 -9.40 -3.90
N THR A 76 -31.14 -9.86 -5.05
CA THR A 76 -30.73 -11.14 -5.67
C THR A 76 -29.38 -11.08 -6.38
N CYS A 77 -28.94 -9.88 -6.79
CA CYS A 77 -27.64 -9.68 -7.43
C CYS A 77 -26.54 -9.47 -6.38
N GLY A 78 -26.87 -8.78 -5.28
CA GLY A 78 -25.96 -8.52 -4.17
C GLY A 78 -25.10 -7.26 -4.32
N ALA A 79 -24.81 -6.83 -5.56
CA ALA A 79 -24.16 -5.54 -5.84
C ALA A 79 -24.55 -4.99 -7.24
N ALA A 80 -24.17 -3.75 -7.51
CA ALA A 80 -24.20 -3.17 -8.84
C ALA A 80 -23.09 -2.14 -9.01
N TRP A 81 -22.56 -2.01 -10.23
CA TRP A 81 -21.81 -0.83 -10.61
C TRP A 81 -22.79 0.27 -11.01
N THR A 82 -22.65 1.44 -10.39
CA THR A 82 -23.55 2.59 -10.51
C THR A 82 -22.80 3.87 -10.91
N GLY A 83 -21.60 3.72 -11.48
CA GLY A 83 -20.78 4.82 -11.98
C GLY A 83 -21.37 5.50 -13.23
N PRO A 84 -20.60 6.37 -13.90
CA PRO A 84 -21.07 7.12 -15.06
C PRO A 84 -21.49 6.21 -16.23
N GLY A 85 -22.78 5.90 -16.34
CA GLY A 85 -23.29 5.00 -17.38
C GLY A 85 -24.55 4.25 -16.95
N PRO A 86 -24.91 3.17 -17.66
CA PRO A 86 -26.00 2.30 -17.24
C PRO A 86 -25.63 1.58 -15.93
N VAL A 87 -26.61 1.35 -15.07
CA VAL A 87 -26.42 0.48 -13.89
C VAL A 87 -26.17 -0.95 -14.38
N ILE A 88 -25.07 -1.55 -13.91
CA ILE A 88 -24.68 -2.92 -14.28
C ILE A 88 -24.79 -3.79 -13.03
N PRO A 89 -25.74 -4.74 -12.97
CA PRO A 89 -25.82 -5.69 -11.87
C PRO A 89 -24.54 -6.54 -11.77
N LEU A 90 -24.06 -6.76 -10.56
CA LEU A 90 -22.87 -7.55 -10.25
C LEU A 90 -23.16 -8.50 -9.10
N SER A 91 -22.42 -9.61 -9.02
CA SER A 91 -22.35 -10.33 -7.75
C SER A 91 -21.59 -9.49 -6.72
N ARG A 92 -21.89 -9.70 -5.43
CA ARG A 92 -21.11 -9.09 -4.33
C ARG A 92 -19.62 -9.39 -4.45
N GLU A 93 -19.27 -10.63 -4.80
CA GLU A 93 -17.89 -11.08 -4.98
C GLU A 93 -17.19 -10.31 -6.10
N SER A 94 -17.81 -10.17 -7.27
CA SER A 94 -17.22 -9.42 -8.39
C SER A 94 -17.03 -7.94 -8.09
N ALA A 95 -17.94 -7.32 -7.32
CA ALA A 95 -17.76 -5.94 -6.87
C ALA A 95 -16.61 -5.81 -5.86
N ILE A 96 -16.47 -6.76 -4.92
CA ILE A 96 -15.34 -6.82 -3.98
C ILE A 96 -14.02 -6.97 -4.73
N ASP A 97 -13.91 -7.91 -5.67
CA ASP A 97 -12.71 -8.11 -6.48
C ASP A 97 -12.31 -6.85 -7.26
N ALA A 98 -13.30 -6.15 -7.82
CA ALA A 98 -13.08 -4.89 -8.52
C ALA A 98 -12.53 -3.81 -7.57
N ILE A 99 -13.09 -3.67 -6.37
CA ILE A 99 -12.61 -2.71 -5.37
C ILE A 99 -11.18 -3.05 -4.91
N VAL A 100 -10.90 -4.32 -4.62
CA VAL A 100 -9.56 -4.79 -4.24
C VAL A 100 -8.54 -4.47 -5.34
N TYR A 101 -8.91 -4.70 -6.60
CA TYR A 101 -8.07 -4.39 -7.74
C TYR A 101 -7.81 -2.88 -7.86
N VAL A 102 -8.86 -2.05 -7.83
CA VAL A 102 -8.77 -0.59 -7.98
C VAL A 102 -7.96 0.06 -6.86
N LEU A 103 -8.08 -0.43 -5.62
CA LEU A 103 -7.39 0.15 -4.47
C LEU A 103 -5.99 -0.43 -4.23
N SER A 104 -5.56 -1.41 -5.02
CA SER A 104 -4.28 -2.10 -4.82
C SER A 104 -3.09 -1.14 -4.93
N GLY A 105 -2.32 -1.02 -3.85
CA GLY A 105 -1.14 -0.16 -3.78
C GLY A 105 -1.43 1.35 -3.73
N ALA A 106 -2.70 1.76 -3.77
CA ALA A 106 -3.10 3.17 -3.76
C ALA A 106 -2.97 3.79 -2.36
N VAL A 107 -2.76 5.10 -2.30
CA VAL A 107 -2.87 5.90 -1.07
C VAL A 107 -4.29 6.43 -0.97
N LEU A 108 -5.02 6.06 0.09
CA LEU A 108 -6.37 6.56 0.30
C LEU A 108 -6.34 8.02 0.76
N VAL A 109 -7.22 8.83 0.18
CA VAL A 109 -7.47 10.22 0.55
C VAL A 109 -8.98 10.41 0.72
N GLY A 110 -9.40 11.01 1.84
CA GLY A 110 -10.82 11.21 2.11
C GLY A 110 -11.07 12.22 3.23
N SER A 111 -12.35 12.48 3.53
CA SER A 111 -12.75 13.24 4.72
C SER A 111 -12.98 12.28 5.87
N ASN A 112 -12.07 12.24 6.85
CA ASN A 112 -12.02 11.21 7.90
C ASN A 112 -11.87 9.77 7.33
N PRO A 113 -10.83 9.49 6.53
CA PRO A 113 -10.67 8.21 5.80
C PRO A 113 -10.50 6.98 6.72
N GLY A 114 -10.20 7.18 8.00
CA GLY A 114 -10.18 6.09 8.98
C GLY A 114 -11.57 5.51 9.30
N PHE A 115 -12.63 6.25 8.97
CA PHE A 115 -14.00 5.73 9.01
C PHE A 115 -14.25 4.75 7.86
N ASP A 116 -13.93 5.17 6.63
CA ASP A 116 -14.09 4.37 5.41
C ASP A 116 -13.20 3.13 5.44
N ASP A 117 -11.93 3.26 5.85
CA ASP A 117 -10.99 2.14 5.95
C ASP A 117 -11.54 0.99 6.81
N ARG A 118 -12.16 1.31 7.96
CA ARG A 118 -12.76 0.28 8.84
C ARG A 118 -13.96 -0.41 8.19
N HIS A 119 -14.83 0.36 7.56
CA HIS A 119 -16.01 -0.18 6.88
C HIS A 119 -15.65 -1.01 5.65
N LEU A 120 -14.69 -0.56 4.83
CA LEU A 120 -14.17 -1.31 3.70
C LEU A 120 -13.48 -2.60 4.15
N ARG A 121 -12.68 -2.58 5.21
CA ARG A 121 -12.07 -3.83 5.74
C ARG A 121 -13.12 -4.87 6.11
N LYS A 122 -14.26 -4.46 6.70
CA LYS A 122 -15.39 -5.37 6.94
C LYS A 122 -16.01 -5.88 5.64
N LEU A 123 -16.26 -4.98 4.69
CA LEU A 123 -16.85 -5.34 3.38
C LEU A 123 -16.00 -6.35 2.61
N LEU A 124 -14.69 -6.10 2.52
CA LEU A 124 -13.74 -6.90 1.74
C LEU A 124 -13.28 -8.16 2.46
N GLY A 125 -13.42 -8.20 3.78
CA GLY A 125 -12.99 -9.30 4.62
C GLY A 125 -11.47 -9.36 4.87
N PRO A 126 -11.03 -10.35 5.67
CA PRO A 126 -9.62 -10.49 6.05
C PRO A 126 -8.69 -10.59 4.84
N GLY A 127 -7.67 -9.73 4.82
CA GLY A 127 -6.67 -9.70 3.75
C GLY A 127 -7.05 -8.86 2.53
N GLY A 128 -8.31 -8.41 2.38
CA GLY A 128 -8.74 -7.65 1.19
C GLY A 128 -8.22 -6.20 1.10
N ALA A 129 -7.67 -5.66 2.19
CA ALA A 129 -7.15 -4.30 2.23
C ALA A 129 -5.73 -4.22 1.63
N HIS A 130 -5.65 -3.98 0.32
CA HIS A 130 -4.39 -3.91 -0.44
C HIS A 130 -3.89 -2.48 -0.70
N TRP A 131 -4.54 -1.45 -0.17
CA TRP A 131 -4.06 -0.07 -0.22
C TRP A 131 -2.92 0.19 0.77
N HIS A 132 -2.23 1.31 0.59
CA HIS A 132 -1.17 1.77 1.48
C HIS A 132 -1.72 2.10 2.88
N TYR A 133 -1.03 1.67 3.94
CA TYR A 133 -1.48 1.73 5.34
C TYR A 133 -1.56 3.15 5.95
N ARG A 134 -1.19 4.19 5.20
CA ARG A 134 -1.22 5.60 5.66
C ARG A 134 -2.20 6.42 4.81
N PRO A 135 -3.49 6.45 5.17
CA PRO A 135 -4.46 7.32 4.50
C PRO A 135 -4.20 8.80 4.85
N TYR A 136 -4.65 9.71 3.98
CA TYR A 136 -4.59 11.15 4.20
C TYR A 136 -5.98 11.75 4.38
N ASP A 137 -6.13 12.51 5.46
CA ASP A 137 -7.36 13.22 5.78
C ASP A 137 -7.33 14.66 5.23
N ILE A 138 -8.24 14.97 4.32
CA ILE A 138 -8.31 16.29 3.67
C ILE A 138 -8.56 17.43 4.67
N VAL A 139 -9.23 17.15 5.79
CA VAL A 139 -9.52 18.15 6.83
C VAL A 139 -8.22 18.53 7.56
N GLN A 140 -7.38 17.53 7.82
CA GLN A 140 -6.06 17.73 8.43
C GLN A 140 -5.09 18.41 7.46
N LEU A 141 -5.12 18.03 6.18
CA LEU A 141 -4.36 18.69 5.12
C LEU A 141 -4.75 20.17 4.99
N ALA A 142 -6.04 20.48 4.96
CA ALA A 142 -6.53 21.86 4.90
C ALA A 142 -6.12 22.66 6.15
N ALA A 143 -6.25 22.08 7.35
CA ALA A 143 -5.80 22.70 8.59
C ALA A 143 -4.29 22.99 8.59
N ALA A 144 -3.49 22.06 8.06
CA ALA A 144 -2.04 22.24 7.92
C ALA A 144 -1.71 23.39 6.95
N LYS A 145 -2.41 23.47 5.82
CA LYS A 145 -2.25 24.52 4.80
C LYS A 145 -2.48 25.92 5.35
N ILE A 146 -3.57 26.11 6.11
CA ILE A 146 -3.94 27.43 6.66
C ILE A 146 -3.30 27.73 8.03
N GLY A 147 -2.66 26.72 8.63
CA GLY A 147 -2.10 26.73 9.97
C GLY A 147 -3.12 26.35 11.06
N VAL A 148 -2.70 25.45 11.96
CA VAL A 148 -3.56 24.86 13.02
C VAL A 148 -4.25 25.88 13.94
N ARG A 149 -3.66 27.06 14.15
CA ARG A 149 -4.31 28.14 14.93
C ARG A 149 -5.48 28.76 14.17
N SER A 150 -5.31 28.95 12.87
CA SER A 150 -6.34 29.51 11.96
C SER A 150 -7.49 28.52 11.75
N ALA A 151 -7.21 27.22 11.83
CA ALA A 151 -8.20 26.16 11.71
C ALA A 151 -9.24 26.14 12.85
N GLY A 152 -8.96 26.83 13.95
CA GLY A 152 -9.86 26.92 15.11
C GLY A 152 -9.76 25.71 16.05
N PRO A 153 -10.69 25.60 17.01
CA PRO A 153 -10.66 24.52 18.00
C PRO A 153 -11.02 23.16 17.38
N LEU A 154 -10.56 22.10 18.02
CA LEU A 154 -10.98 20.73 17.71
C LEU A 154 -12.38 20.43 18.27
N PRO A 155 -13.17 19.56 17.62
CA PRO A 155 -12.91 18.98 16.30
C PRO A 155 -13.08 20.02 15.19
N TRP A 156 -12.23 19.96 14.17
CA TRP A 156 -12.30 20.89 13.06
C TRP A 156 -13.54 20.68 12.21
N ARG A 157 -14.08 21.79 11.69
CA ARG A 157 -15.26 21.79 10.84
C ARG A 157 -14.83 21.67 9.38
N ALA A 158 -15.02 20.49 8.79
CA ALA A 158 -14.57 20.17 7.43
C ALA A 158 -15.01 21.21 6.38
N HIS A 159 -16.29 21.60 6.37
CA HIS A 159 -16.81 22.60 5.44
C HIS A 159 -16.20 24.00 5.61
N VAL A 160 -15.79 24.37 6.84
CA VAL A 160 -15.13 25.66 7.10
C VAL A 160 -13.72 25.62 6.55
N LEU A 161 -12.98 24.54 6.79
CA LEU A 161 -11.61 24.39 6.30
C LEU A 161 -11.54 24.24 4.78
N SER A 162 -12.49 23.53 4.17
CA SER A 162 -12.62 23.43 2.72
C SER A 162 -12.77 24.81 2.07
N ARG A 163 -13.68 25.65 2.60
CA ARG A 163 -13.81 27.05 2.13
C ARG A 163 -12.57 27.88 2.38
N ALA A 164 -11.86 27.66 3.49
CA ALA A 164 -10.63 28.37 3.80
C ALA A 164 -9.49 28.07 2.81
N VAL A 165 -9.52 26.91 2.15
CA VAL A 165 -8.60 26.56 1.05
C VAL A 165 -9.20 26.83 -0.34
N GLY A 166 -10.36 27.49 -0.41
CA GLY A 166 -10.97 27.95 -1.66
C GLY A 166 -11.85 26.92 -2.38
N VAL A 167 -12.26 25.85 -1.70
CA VAL A 167 -13.15 24.82 -2.26
C VAL A 167 -14.52 24.92 -1.56
N GLU A 168 -15.60 24.96 -2.31
CA GLU A 168 -16.94 24.89 -1.72
C GLU A 168 -17.32 23.41 -1.47
N PRO A 169 -17.89 23.07 -0.30
CA PRO A 169 -18.47 21.75 -0.08
C PRO A 169 -19.57 21.41 -1.09
N PRO A 170 -19.90 20.12 -1.26
CA PRO A 170 -20.98 19.69 -2.13
C PRO A 170 -22.30 20.38 -1.79
N ALA A 171 -23.06 20.73 -2.84
CA ALA A 171 -24.40 21.23 -2.69
C ALA A 171 -25.31 20.17 -2.03
N PRO A 172 -26.39 20.55 -1.33
CA PRO A 172 -27.21 19.62 -0.55
C PRO A 172 -27.69 18.36 -1.30
N GLU A 173 -27.95 18.47 -2.60
CA GLU A 173 -28.39 17.39 -3.46
C GLU A 173 -27.27 16.39 -3.84
N VAL A 174 -26.01 16.81 -3.74
CA VAL A 174 -24.81 16.01 -4.00
C VAL A 174 -24.13 15.55 -2.71
N ALA A 175 -24.21 16.35 -1.64
CA ALA A 175 -23.67 16.02 -0.33
C ALA A 175 -24.24 14.67 0.16
N HIS A 176 -23.42 13.88 0.84
CA HIS A 176 -23.81 12.54 1.29
C HIS A 176 -24.23 11.64 0.12
N THR A 177 -23.46 11.78 -0.98
CA THR A 177 -23.30 10.73 -1.98
C THR A 177 -21.82 10.40 -2.01
N ALA A 178 -21.48 9.11 -2.08
CA ALA A 178 -20.08 8.70 -2.02
C ALA A 178 -19.25 9.39 -3.11
N LEU A 179 -19.77 9.46 -4.35
CA LEU A 179 -19.04 10.09 -5.45
C LEU A 179 -18.95 11.62 -5.28
N GLY A 180 -20.00 12.25 -4.75
CA GLY A 180 -20.00 13.68 -4.46
C GLY A 180 -18.92 14.06 -3.45
N ASP A 181 -18.85 13.29 -2.37
CA ASP A 181 -17.91 13.54 -1.27
C ASP A 181 -16.47 13.10 -1.65
N ALA A 182 -16.30 12.06 -2.46
CA ALA A 182 -14.99 11.70 -3.04
C ALA A 182 -14.45 12.77 -4.01
N ARG A 183 -15.31 13.37 -4.85
CA ARG A 183 -14.93 14.50 -5.72
C ARG A 183 -14.54 15.71 -4.90
N TRP A 184 -15.29 16.01 -3.84
CA TRP A 184 -14.94 17.08 -2.92
C TRP A 184 -13.60 16.83 -2.22
N ALA A 185 -13.33 15.58 -1.81
CA ALA A 185 -12.04 15.21 -1.23
C ALA A 185 -10.88 15.42 -2.20
N ARG A 186 -11.04 15.02 -3.47
CA ARG A 186 -10.09 15.33 -4.55
C ARG A 186 -9.85 16.83 -4.68
N ASP A 187 -10.91 17.62 -4.77
CA ASP A 187 -10.80 19.05 -5.03
C ASP A 187 -10.11 19.79 -3.86
N VAL A 188 -10.41 19.41 -2.62
CA VAL A 188 -9.71 19.94 -1.42
C VAL A 188 -8.25 19.51 -1.40
N HIS A 189 -7.97 18.23 -1.68
CA HIS A 189 -6.60 17.74 -1.78
C HIS A 189 -5.81 18.54 -2.82
N ASP A 190 -6.37 18.73 -4.01
CA ASP A 190 -5.71 19.44 -5.10
C ASP A 190 -5.42 20.90 -4.72
N ALA A 191 -6.40 21.60 -4.12
CA ALA A 191 -6.21 22.95 -3.63
C ALA A 191 -5.10 23.07 -2.56
N VAL A 192 -5.01 22.09 -1.65
CA VAL A 192 -3.98 22.06 -0.61
C VAL A 192 -2.59 21.75 -1.17
N MET A 193 -2.51 20.82 -2.14
CA MET A 193 -1.27 20.33 -2.72
C MET A 193 -0.66 21.29 -3.76
N VAL A 194 -1.38 22.34 -4.17
CA VAL A 194 -0.80 23.42 -4.98
C VAL A 194 0.42 24.00 -4.26
N ARG A 195 1.58 23.87 -4.91
CA ARG A 195 2.84 24.48 -4.47
C ARG A 195 2.72 25.99 -4.51
N GLU A 196 2.80 26.62 -3.35
CA GLU A 196 2.89 28.08 -3.27
C GLU A 196 4.23 28.55 -3.81
N ARG A 197 4.18 29.54 -4.71
CA ARG A 197 5.35 30.35 -5.03
C ARG A 197 5.57 31.32 -3.87
N PHE A 198 6.64 31.10 -3.11
CA PHE A 198 7.03 32.04 -2.08
C PHE A 198 7.45 33.36 -2.73
N PRO A 199 6.94 34.51 -2.25
CA PRO A 199 7.42 35.80 -2.72
C PRO A 199 8.91 35.93 -2.39
N MET A 200 9.68 36.59 -3.26
CA MET A 200 11.09 36.91 -3.05
C MET A 200 11.30 38.01 -1.98
N SER A 201 10.43 38.06 -0.97
CA SER A 201 10.67 38.81 0.26
C SER A 201 11.65 38.05 1.15
N TRP A 202 12.24 38.72 2.15
CA TRP A 202 13.14 38.05 3.10
C TRP A 202 12.40 37.01 3.95
N GLU A 203 11.14 37.28 4.33
CA GLU A 203 10.28 36.29 5.02
C GLU A 203 9.91 35.11 4.13
N GLY A 204 9.57 35.36 2.85
CA GLY A 204 9.27 34.29 1.90
C GLY A 204 10.48 33.40 1.63
N ARG A 205 11.67 34.00 1.51
CA ARG A 205 12.94 33.26 1.42
C ARG A 205 13.25 32.46 2.68
N ALA A 206 12.99 33.01 3.87
CA ALA A 206 13.22 32.29 5.13
C ALA A 206 12.30 31.06 5.26
N ARG A 207 11.00 31.20 4.93
CA ARG A 207 10.05 30.07 4.93
C ARG A 207 10.40 29.02 3.89
N HIS A 208 10.78 29.45 2.69
CA HIS A 208 11.24 28.54 1.63
C HIS A 208 12.52 27.79 2.03
N ALA A 209 13.51 28.49 2.60
CA ALA A 209 14.75 27.89 3.07
C ALA A 209 14.50 26.85 4.16
N ILE A 210 13.61 27.13 5.14
CA ILE A 210 13.21 26.14 6.15
C ILE A 210 12.61 24.89 5.50
N GLY A 211 11.71 25.05 4.52
CA GLY A 211 11.16 23.92 3.77
C GLY A 211 12.22 23.11 3.02
N MET A 212 13.17 23.79 2.37
CA MET A 212 14.30 23.13 1.70
C MET A 212 15.20 22.37 2.69
N TYR A 213 15.45 22.93 3.88
CA TYR A 213 16.20 22.23 4.92
C TYR A 213 15.48 20.97 5.39
N THR A 214 14.15 21.01 5.54
CA THR A 214 13.36 19.83 5.89
C THR A 214 13.45 18.76 4.80
N GLN A 215 13.31 19.15 3.52
CA GLN A 215 13.44 18.21 2.40
C GLN A 215 14.84 17.57 2.39
N ALA A 216 15.90 18.37 2.47
CA ALA A 216 17.27 17.86 2.49
C ALA A 216 17.54 16.95 3.70
N ALA A 217 16.92 17.21 4.86
CA ALA A 217 17.02 16.36 6.04
C ALA A 217 16.34 15.00 5.83
N ILE A 218 15.17 14.97 5.16
CA ILE A 218 14.47 13.73 4.80
C ILE A 218 15.32 12.91 3.83
N GLU A 219 15.80 13.53 2.74
CA GLU A 219 16.65 12.87 1.73
C GLU A 219 17.93 12.30 2.35
N LEU A 220 18.56 13.04 3.28
CA LEU A 220 19.74 12.58 4.01
C LEU A 220 19.43 11.37 4.90
N GLU A 221 18.29 11.38 5.58
CA GLU A 221 17.87 10.28 6.44
C GLU A 221 17.54 9.02 5.64
N ASP A 222 16.88 9.16 4.49
CA ASP A 222 16.62 8.04 3.58
C ASP A 222 17.93 7.47 3.01
N THR A 223 18.85 8.35 2.58
CA THR A 223 20.19 7.94 2.13
C THR A 223 20.96 7.18 3.22
N ARG A 224 20.83 7.62 4.49
CA ARG A 224 21.45 6.91 5.63
C ARG A 224 20.85 5.54 5.84
N ARG A 225 19.51 5.42 5.70
CA ARG A 225 18.81 4.13 5.83
C ARG A 225 19.25 3.17 4.72
N ASP A 226 19.38 3.64 3.49
CA ASP A 226 19.83 2.84 2.34
C ASP A 226 21.30 2.42 2.49
N LEU A 227 22.16 3.31 3.00
CA LEU A 227 23.54 2.99 3.29
C LEU A 227 23.65 1.93 4.40
N ALA A 228 22.84 2.04 5.45
CA ALA A 228 22.79 1.04 6.51
C ALA A 228 22.32 -0.32 5.99
N ALA A 229 21.27 -0.35 5.16
CA ALA A 229 20.78 -1.58 4.52
C ALA A 229 21.83 -2.21 3.60
N SER A 230 22.53 -1.40 2.80
CA SER A 230 23.61 -1.86 1.91
C SER A 230 24.80 -2.41 2.69
N THR A 231 25.18 -1.75 3.78
CA THR A 231 26.26 -2.21 4.68
C THR A 231 25.92 -3.57 5.28
N ALA A 232 24.69 -3.71 5.79
CA ALA A 232 24.21 -4.99 6.34
C ALA A 232 24.18 -6.11 5.28
N ALA A 233 23.84 -5.78 4.03
CA ALA A 233 23.89 -6.74 2.92
C ALA A 233 25.33 -7.18 2.61
N ILE A 234 26.29 -6.25 2.55
CA ILE A 234 27.72 -6.56 2.35
C ILE A 234 28.24 -7.46 3.48
N GLU A 235 27.89 -7.19 4.74
CA GLU A 235 28.29 -8.04 5.86
C GLU A 235 27.69 -9.45 5.77
N ARG A 236 26.46 -9.60 5.27
CA ARG A 236 25.86 -10.92 5.02
C ARG A 236 26.62 -11.67 3.93
N VAL A 237 26.93 -11.02 2.82
CA VAL A 237 27.73 -11.62 1.74
C VAL A 237 29.10 -12.03 2.25
N ARG A 238 29.77 -11.18 3.02
CA ARG A 238 31.08 -11.49 3.62
C ARG A 238 31.02 -12.72 4.52
N ARG A 239 30.02 -12.81 5.41
CA ARG A 239 29.81 -13.99 6.25
C ARG A 239 29.57 -15.27 5.43
N LEU A 240 28.78 -15.18 4.37
CA LEU A 240 28.57 -16.31 3.46
C LEU A 240 29.88 -16.75 2.80
N CYS A 241 30.69 -15.80 2.29
CA CYS A 241 32.00 -16.10 1.72
C CYS A 241 32.94 -16.76 2.74
N GLU A 242 33.01 -16.25 3.98
CA GLU A 242 33.83 -16.82 5.05
C GLU A 242 33.40 -18.27 5.39
N LEU A 243 32.09 -18.53 5.44
CA LEU A 243 31.56 -19.89 5.63
C LEU A 243 31.92 -20.81 4.44
N THR A 244 31.79 -20.33 3.20
CA THR A 244 32.14 -21.10 1.99
C THR A 244 33.63 -21.41 1.94
N ILE A 245 34.49 -20.44 2.29
CA ILE A 245 35.95 -20.65 2.37
C ILE A 245 36.26 -21.67 3.46
N ALA A 246 35.69 -21.52 4.67
CA ALA A 246 35.92 -22.44 5.78
C ALA A 246 35.41 -23.87 5.47
N ALA A 247 34.33 -24.01 4.71
CA ALA A 247 33.84 -25.29 4.22
C ALA A 247 34.80 -25.88 3.16
N SER A 248 35.28 -25.07 2.22
CA SER A 248 36.20 -25.51 1.16
C SER A 248 37.56 -25.94 1.71
N VAL A 249 38.12 -25.20 2.68
CA VAL A 249 39.37 -25.57 3.38
C VAL A 249 39.20 -26.87 4.16
N ARG A 250 38.03 -27.09 4.77
CA ARG A 250 37.72 -28.37 5.44
C ARG A 250 37.68 -29.54 4.46
N VAL A 251 37.08 -29.36 3.28
CA VAL A 251 37.07 -30.40 2.23
C VAL A 251 38.50 -30.72 1.79
N GLN A 252 39.31 -29.70 1.48
CA GLN A 252 40.72 -29.91 1.11
C GLN A 252 41.54 -30.63 2.20
N ALA A 253 41.35 -30.26 3.47
CA ALA A 253 42.04 -30.91 4.59
C ALA A 253 41.59 -32.37 4.80
N ILE A 254 40.30 -32.67 4.60
CA ILE A 254 39.76 -34.03 4.65
C ILE A 254 40.32 -34.88 3.51
N ASP A 255 40.37 -34.35 2.29
CA ASP A 255 40.92 -35.06 1.14
C ASP A 255 42.42 -35.31 1.31
N GLN A 256 43.19 -34.32 1.80
CA GLN A 256 44.61 -34.48 2.09
C GLN A 256 44.87 -35.51 3.21
N ALA A 257 44.01 -35.57 4.23
CA ALA A 257 44.06 -36.60 5.26
C ALA A 257 43.73 -38.00 4.69
N ARG A 258 42.76 -38.11 3.76
CA ARG A 258 42.42 -39.37 3.09
C ARG A 258 43.56 -39.86 2.21
N ASP A 259 44.20 -38.96 1.47
CA ASP A 259 45.38 -39.28 0.65
C ASP A 259 46.55 -39.76 1.52
N THR A 260 46.78 -39.07 2.65
CA THR A 260 47.79 -39.47 3.64
C THR A 260 47.51 -40.85 4.22
N LEU A 261 46.27 -41.14 4.61
CA LEU A 261 45.85 -42.46 5.11
C LEU A 261 46.00 -43.54 4.03
N THR A 262 45.61 -43.25 2.80
CA THR A 262 45.76 -44.18 1.65
C THR A 262 47.23 -44.50 1.37
N ALA A 263 48.12 -43.50 1.47
CA ALA A 263 49.56 -43.71 1.33
C ALA A 263 50.15 -44.59 2.44
N LEU A 264 49.69 -44.41 3.69
CA LEU A 264 50.09 -45.24 4.82
C LEU A 264 49.59 -46.69 4.67
N ASP A 265 48.34 -46.89 4.26
CA ASP A 265 47.76 -48.21 4.03
C ASP A 265 48.41 -48.93 2.84
N GLY A 266 48.81 -48.19 1.80
CA GLY A 266 49.55 -48.71 0.64
C GLY A 266 50.98 -49.19 0.95
N THR A 267 51.57 -48.75 2.05
CA THR A 267 52.92 -49.20 2.49
C THR A 267 52.93 -50.47 3.33
N SER A 268 51.75 -51.04 3.62
CA SER A 268 51.62 -52.30 4.38
C SER A 268 51.27 -53.48 3.46
N ARG A 269 52.17 -53.83 2.53
CA ARG A 269 52.19 -55.16 1.92
C ARG A 269 53.57 -55.79 2.10
N PRO A 270 53.69 -56.89 2.86
CA PRO A 270 54.97 -57.57 3.05
C PRO A 270 55.37 -58.28 1.75
N VAL A 271 56.57 -57.95 1.25
CA VAL A 271 57.30 -58.80 0.33
C VAL A 271 57.79 -60.00 1.13
N ASN A 272 57.01 -61.09 1.13
CA ASN A 272 57.49 -62.40 1.56
C ASN A 272 57.79 -63.23 0.31
N ALA A 273 59.09 -63.34 0.07
CA ALA A 273 59.86 -64.52 -0.30
C ALA A 273 59.25 -65.52 -1.28
N ASP A 274 59.92 -65.62 -2.42
CA ASP A 274 60.07 -66.83 -3.20
C ASP A 274 60.38 -68.05 -2.33
N THR A 275 59.72 -69.17 -2.59
CA THR A 275 60.40 -70.46 -2.73
C THR A 275 59.61 -71.35 -3.68
N GLU A 276 60.25 -71.61 -4.83
CA GLU A 276 60.40 -72.89 -5.55
C GLU A 276 59.24 -73.92 -5.51
N GLY A 277 58.79 -74.50 -6.61
CA GLY A 277 59.31 -74.41 -7.97
C GLY A 277 58.75 -75.49 -8.91
N ASN A 278 59.22 -75.40 -10.15
CA ASN A 278 59.33 -76.46 -11.16
C ASN A 278 58.02 -77.19 -11.59
N PRO A 279 58.00 -77.96 -12.69
CA PRO A 279 57.32 -77.48 -13.88
C PRO A 279 56.32 -78.52 -14.42
N GLY A 280 55.50 -78.06 -15.36
CA GLY A 280 55.26 -78.85 -16.55
C GLY A 280 53.88 -79.48 -16.70
N ARG A 281 53.46 -79.38 -17.97
CA ARG A 281 52.44 -80.14 -18.69
C ARG A 281 51.01 -79.81 -18.25
N GLY A 282 50.17 -79.21 -19.10
CA GLY A 282 50.00 -79.51 -20.51
C GLY A 282 48.78 -80.42 -20.64
N ASN A 283 47.71 -79.84 -21.19
CA ASN A 283 46.55 -80.45 -21.84
C ASN A 283 46.13 -81.85 -21.38
N LEU A 284 44.94 -81.92 -20.78
CA LEU A 284 43.70 -82.23 -21.50
C LEU A 284 42.53 -81.48 -20.85
#